data_AF-A0A498FD92-F1
#
_entry.id   AF-A0A498FD92-F1
#
_cell.length_a   1.000
_cell.length_b   1.000
_cell.length_c   1.000
_cell.angle_alpha   90.00
_cell.angle_beta   90.00
_cell.angle_gamma   90.00
#
_symmetry.space_group_name_H-M   'P 1'
#
loop_
_entity.id
_entity.type
_entity.pdbx_description
1 polymer ?
#
loop_
_entity_poly.entity_id
_entity_poly.type
_entity_poly.pdbx_seq_one_letter_code
_entity_poly.pdbx_strand_id
1 'polypeptide(L)' 'EPCPMCAGGMATAGFARVVYGVGGDEIGEFTGSNPGVRSAAVLDAVTEVVGPVLNDEARRVHREYEW' A
#
# COMPACT_ATOMS: atom_id res chain seq x y z
N GLU A 1 -0.66 1.42 1.03
CA GLU A 1 -0.12 0.64 -0.09
C GLU A 1 0.70 -0.48 0.52
N PRO A 2 0.60 -1.72 0.02
CA PRO A 2 1.39 -2.82 0.55
C PRO A 2 2.89 -2.53 0.46
N CYS A 3 3.65 -2.77 1.52
CA CYS A 3 5.11 -2.72 1.43
C CYS A 3 5.64 -3.87 0.53
N PRO A 4 6.93 -3.83 0.11
CA PRO A 4 7.48 -4.82 -0.82
C PRO A 4 7.33 -6.28 -0.35
N MET A 5 7.48 -6.52 0.96
CA MET A 5 7.31 -7.85 1.55
C MET A 5 5.86 -8.35 1.38
N CYS A 6 4.87 -7.51 1.72
CA CYS A 6 3.47 -7.86 1.58
C CYS A 6 3.06 -8.04 0.12
N ALA A 7 3.54 -7.18 -0.78
CA ALA A 7 3.29 -7.29 -2.21
C ALA A 7 3.84 -8.60 -2.80
N GLY A 8 5.05 -9.02 -2.42
CA GLY A 8 5.60 -10.32 -2.81
C GLY A 8 4.78 -11.51 -2.28
N GLY A 9 4.25 -11.39 -1.06
CA GLY A 9 3.32 -12.36 -0.49
C GLY A 9 2.02 -12.46 -1.30
N MET A 10 1.45 -11.34 -1.74
CA MET A 10 0.24 -11.28 -2.56
C MET A 10 0.45 -11.93 -3.94
N ALA A 11 1.58 -11.66 -4.58
CA ALA A 11 1.96 -12.32 -5.84
C ALA A 11 2.06 -13.85 -5.65
N THR A 12 2.70 -14.29 -4.57
CA THR A 12 2.84 -15.73 -4.25
C THR A 12 1.49 -16.38 -3.97
N ALA A 13 0.57 -15.68 -3.32
CA ALA A 13 -0.78 -16.15 -3.03
C ALA A 13 -1.73 -16.09 -4.23
N GLY A 14 -1.30 -15.53 -5.37
CA GLY A 14 -2.11 -15.45 -6.59
C GLY A 14 -3.27 -14.46 -6.50
N PHE A 15 -3.08 -13.33 -5.81
CA PHE A 15 -4.12 -12.30 -5.73
C PHE A 15 -4.34 -11.68 -7.11
N ALA A 16 -5.57 -11.71 -7.61
CA ALA A 16 -5.90 -11.07 -8.89
C ALA A 16 -5.94 -9.54 -8.80
N ARG A 17 -6.28 -9.00 -7.62
CA ARG A 17 -6.43 -7.55 -7.41
C ARG A 17 -6.12 -7.16 -5.97
N VAL A 18 -5.53 -5.97 -5.81
CA VAL A 18 -5.26 -5.32 -4.53
C VAL A 18 -5.82 -3.90 -4.57
N VAL A 19 -6.65 -3.56 -3.58
CA VAL A 19 -7.18 -2.21 -3.38
C VAL A 19 -6.67 -1.67 -2.05
N TYR A 20 -6.09 -0.47 -2.01
CA TYR A 20 -5.51 0.10 -0.79
C TYR A 20 -5.96 1.54 -0.51
N GLY A 21 -5.86 1.95 0.77
CA GLY A 21 -6.34 3.26 1.25
C GLY A 21 -5.32 4.41 1.19
N VAL A 22 -4.16 4.28 1.85
CA VAL A 22 -3.12 5.33 1.90
C VAL A 22 -1.97 5.00 0.93
N GLY A 23 -1.44 5.96 0.18
CA GLY A 23 -0.30 5.74 -0.73
C GLY A 23 1.01 5.48 0.01
N GLY A 24 1.94 4.73 -0.61
CA GLY A 24 3.29 4.55 -0.06
C GLY A 24 4.17 5.82 -0.05
N ASP A 25 3.70 6.90 -0.66
CA ASP A 25 4.32 8.23 -0.74
C ASP A 25 3.84 9.13 0.41
N GLU A 26 2.64 8.85 0.92
CA GLU A 26 2.02 9.54 2.05
C GLU A 26 2.32 8.82 3.38
N ILE A 27 2.56 7.51 3.34
CA ILE A 27 2.74 6.70 4.56
C ILE A 27 3.95 7.13 5.40
N GLY A 28 4.96 7.75 4.80
CA GLY A 28 6.13 8.27 5.50
C GLY A 28 5.82 9.49 6.37
N GLU A 29 4.71 10.20 6.14
CA GLU A 29 4.25 11.26 7.03
C GLU A 29 3.89 10.72 8.42
N PHE A 30 3.49 9.45 8.50
CA PHE A 30 3.09 8.82 9.74
C PHE A 30 4.18 7.90 10.32
N THR A 31 4.80 7.09 9.46
CA THR A 31 5.79 6.08 9.86
C THR A 31 7.24 6.57 9.88
N GLY A 32 7.50 7.81 9.42
CA GLY A 32 8.83 8.41 9.35
C GLY A 32 9.74 7.86 8.23
N SER A 33 9.24 6.95 7.39
CA SER A 33 9.99 6.43 6.24
C SER A 33 9.05 5.98 5.11
N ASN A 34 9.51 6.12 3.86
CA ASN A 34 8.77 5.61 2.70
C ASN A 34 9.35 4.27 2.24
N PRO A 35 8.52 3.34 1.73
CA PRO A 35 9.01 2.11 1.12
C PRO A 35 9.92 2.42 -0.09
N GLY A 36 11.06 1.72 -0.19
CA GLY A 36 11.99 1.90 -1.30
C GLY A 36 11.49 1.39 -2.65
N VAL A 37 10.45 0.53 -2.66
CA VAL A 37 9.82 -0.01 -3.87
C VAL A 37 8.30 0.03 -3.70
N ARG A 38 7.57 0.41 -4.77
CA ARG A 38 6.11 0.48 -4.80
C ARG A 38 5.48 -0.89 -5.02
N SER A 39 4.31 -1.14 -4.45
CA SER A 39 3.60 -2.40 -4.65
C SER A 39 3.27 -2.62 -6.12
N ALA A 40 2.93 -1.56 -6.86
CA ALA A 40 2.65 -1.62 -8.29
C ALA A 40 3.85 -2.13 -9.11
N ALA A 41 5.08 -1.86 -8.69
CA ALA A 41 6.28 -2.39 -9.34
C ALA A 41 6.52 -3.87 -9.02
N VAL A 42 6.22 -4.29 -7.78
CA VAL A 42 6.34 -5.71 -7.36
C VAL A 42 5.27 -6.59 -8.01
N LEU A 43 4.08 -6.02 -8.22
CA LEU A 43 2.87 -6.70 -8.70
C LEU A 43 2.62 -6.53 -10.20
N ASP A 44 3.57 -5.93 -10.91
CA ASP A 44 3.43 -5.62 -12.34
C ASP A 44 3.07 -6.86 -13.16
N ALA A 45 2.12 -6.70 -14.09
CA ALA A 45 1.55 -7.74 -14.95
C ALA A 45 0.90 -8.96 -14.26
N VAL A 46 0.96 -9.10 -12.93
CA VAL A 46 0.44 -10.28 -12.21
C VAL A 46 -0.79 -9.98 -11.34
N THR A 47 -0.91 -8.75 -10.83
CA THR A 47 -2.01 -8.34 -9.95
C THR A 47 -2.44 -6.92 -10.28
N GLU A 48 -3.73 -6.66 -10.45
CA GLU A 48 -4.26 -5.31 -10.61
C GLU A 48 -4.10 -4.53 -9.29
N VAL A 49 -3.43 -3.37 -9.32
CA VAL A 49 -3.23 -2.52 -8.14
C VAL A 49 -4.05 -1.25 -8.28
N VAL A 50 -4.98 -1.03 -7.34
CA VAL A 50 -5.86 0.14 -7.33
C VAL A 50 -5.75 0.88 -6.01
N GLY A 51 -5.55 2.20 -6.09
CA GLY A 51 -5.53 3.07 -4.94
C GLY A 51 -4.80 4.36 -5.24
N PRO A 52 -4.82 5.30 -4.29
CA PRO A 52 -5.53 5.23 -3.01
C PRO A 52 -7.07 5.34 -3.14
N VAL A 53 -7.84 4.54 -2.38
CA VAL A 53 -9.32 4.56 -2.30
C VAL A 53 -9.77 4.97 -0.90
N LEU A 54 -10.69 5.93 -0.78
CA LEU A 54 -11.12 6.51 0.51
C LEU A 54 -9.91 7.01 1.33
N ASN A 55 -9.03 7.76 0.67
CA ASN A 55 -7.74 8.17 1.21
C ASN A 55 -7.88 8.99 2.51
N ASP A 56 -8.82 9.94 2.56
CA ASP A 56 -9.02 10.81 3.71
C ASP A 56 -9.41 10.01 4.96
N GLU A 57 -10.34 9.06 4.82
CA GLU A 57 -10.78 8.16 5.88
C GLU A 57 -9.66 7.20 6.29
N ALA A 58 -8.92 6.66 5.32
CA ALA A 58 -7.79 5.79 5.60
C ALA A 58 -6.72 6.54 6.41
N ARG A 59 -6.33 7.75 5.99
CA ARG A 59 -5.37 8.62 6.70
C ARG A 59 -5.88 9.06 8.08
N ARG A 60 -7.20 9.15 8.29
CA ARG A 60 -7.78 9.48 9.60
C ARG A 60 -7.39 8.44 10.66
N VAL A 61 -7.41 7.15 10.30
CA VAL A 61 -7.03 6.07 11.22
C VAL A 61 -5.55 6.18 11.61
N HIS A 62 -4.67 6.44 10.65
CA HIS A 62 -3.25 6.68 10.90
C HIS A 62 -3.00 7.81 11.91
N ARG A 63 -3.71 8.95 11.76
CA ARG A 63 -3.65 10.07 12.70
C ARG A 63 -4.19 9.71 14.09
N GLU A 64 -5.29 8.96 14.15
CA GLU A 64 -5.96 8.61 15.41
C GLU A 64 -5.12 7.68 16.28
N TYR A 65 -4.34 6.79 15.65
CA TYR A 65 -3.53 5.79 16.34
C TYR A 65 -2.02 6.06 16.33
N GLU A 66 -1.61 7.26 15.89
CA GLU A 66 -0.19 7.67 15.78
C GLU A 66 0.66 6.65 15.00
N TRP A 67 0.13 6.13 13.89
CA TRP A 67 0.81 5.15 13.04
C TRP A 67 1.13 5.66 11.64
#